data_AF-A0A955Y2A8-F1
#
_entry.id   AF-A0A955Y2A8-F1
#
_cell.length_a   1.000
_cell.length_b   1.000
_cell.length_c   1.000
_cell.angle_alpha   90.00
_cell.angle_beta   90.00
_cell.angle_gamma   90.00
#
_symmetry.space_group_name_H-M   'P 1'
#
loop_
_entity.id
_entity.type
_entity.pdbx_description
1 polymer ?
#
loop_
_entity_poly.entity_id
_entity_poly.type
_entity_poly.pdbx_seq_one_letter_code
_entity_poly.pdbx_strand_id
1 'polypeptide(L)'
;MTLVDREQGWEALDAAPGTPILLTVRAEDLREVVAKVPDHRREDLVLCQNGAIRELISELGLHFITRAVLYVMAPGRDQDVTAAMRSPVTGRHAWAVASWLEAIGLPAQQMHQVRFGAYELEKLLWLAANGPLCEAHGCTVGEVVREYREELDHLVTELIPAGRAAWGIDPDPPWVVERCVSWSEHIPDYRASVKEWPYRNGWIRGVAAEWNLEMPMHEELLQQLGHVRR
;
A
#
# COMPACT_ATOMS: atom_id res chain seq x y z
N MET A 1 12.48 -9.94 -19.71
CA MET A 1 11.50 -10.01 -18.62
C MET A 1 10.53 -11.12 -18.95
N THR A 2 10.33 -12.08 -18.06
CA THR A 2 9.35 -13.16 -18.26
C THR A 2 8.10 -12.81 -17.46
N LEU A 3 6.94 -12.80 -18.11
CA LEU A 3 5.66 -12.60 -17.46
C LEU A 3 5.10 -13.96 -17.06
N VAL A 4 4.64 -14.08 -15.81
CA VAL A 4 3.91 -15.24 -15.31
C VAL A 4 2.49 -14.78 -15.03
N ASP A 5 1.51 -15.49 -15.58
CA ASP A 5 0.09 -15.21 -15.33
C ASP A 5 -0.57 -16.41 -14.60
N ARG A 6 -1.90 -16.42 -14.54
CA ARG A 6 -2.63 -17.47 -13.82
C ARG A 6 -2.51 -18.86 -14.46
N GLU A 7 -2.15 -18.94 -15.74
CA GLU A 7 -2.17 -20.16 -16.54
C GLU A 7 -0.77 -20.60 -17.01
N GLN A 8 0.15 -19.66 -17.29
CA GLN A 8 1.41 -19.94 -17.97
C GLN A 8 2.62 -19.17 -17.39
N GLY A 9 3.83 -19.63 -17.76
CA GLY A 9 5.10 -19.00 -17.40
C GLY A 9 5.71 -19.49 -16.09
N TRP A 10 5.05 -20.42 -15.39
CA TRP A 10 5.47 -20.94 -14.08
C TRP A 10 6.80 -21.70 -14.13
N GLU A 11 7.15 -22.28 -15.27
CA GLU A 11 8.44 -22.93 -15.53
C GLU A 11 9.63 -21.97 -15.38
N ALA A 12 9.41 -20.65 -15.49
CA ALA A 12 10.45 -19.66 -15.22
C ALA A 12 10.90 -19.64 -13.74
N LEU A 13 10.08 -20.20 -12.85
CA LEU A 13 10.41 -20.33 -11.43
C LEU A 13 11.36 -21.51 -11.15
N ASP A 14 11.57 -22.43 -12.10
CA ASP A 14 12.55 -23.53 -11.96
C ASP A 14 14.01 -23.07 -12.10
N ALA A 15 14.22 -21.81 -12.51
CA ALA A 15 15.55 -21.22 -12.60
C ALA A 15 16.22 -21.08 -11.23
N ALA A 16 17.56 -21.01 -11.22
CA ALA A 16 18.33 -20.81 -10.00
C ALA A 16 17.92 -19.53 -9.24
N PRO A 17 18.02 -19.52 -7.90
CA PRO A 17 17.68 -18.35 -7.10
C PRO A 17 18.60 -17.17 -7.38
N GLY A 18 18.12 -15.95 -7.14
CA GLY A 18 18.93 -14.73 -7.28
C GLY A 18 18.29 -13.65 -8.14
N THR A 19 17.34 -14.01 -9.01
CA THR A 19 16.62 -13.04 -9.85
C THR A 19 15.34 -12.61 -9.14
N PRO A 20 15.11 -11.30 -8.91
CA PRO A 20 13.90 -10.81 -8.24
C PRO A 20 12.61 -11.21 -8.98
N ILE A 21 11.56 -11.56 -8.22
CA ILE A 21 10.24 -11.93 -8.73
C ILE A 21 9.23 -10.92 -8.18
N LEU A 22 8.79 -9.99 -9.03
CA LEU A 22 7.77 -8.99 -8.64
C LEU A 22 6.38 -9.61 -8.69
N LEU A 23 5.67 -9.65 -7.55
CA LEU A 23 4.29 -10.11 -7.49
C LEU A 23 3.33 -8.95 -7.70
N THR A 24 2.60 -8.96 -8.82
CA THR A 24 1.65 -7.91 -9.22
C THR A 24 0.18 -8.32 -9.07
N VAL A 25 -0.09 -9.32 -8.23
CA VAL A 25 -1.46 -9.75 -7.87
C VAL A 25 -2.05 -8.91 -6.73
N ARG A 26 -3.34 -9.08 -6.45
CA ARG A 26 -3.96 -8.48 -5.26
C ARG A 26 -3.49 -9.15 -3.97
N ALA A 27 -3.62 -8.45 -2.84
CA ALA A 27 -3.24 -9.01 -1.54
C ALA A 27 -4.01 -10.30 -1.20
N GLU A 28 -5.30 -10.37 -1.58
CA GLU A 28 -6.16 -11.55 -1.40
C GLU A 28 -5.66 -12.80 -2.17
N ASP A 29 -4.96 -12.60 -3.28
CA ASP A 29 -4.42 -13.67 -4.13
C ASP A 29 -3.02 -14.13 -3.69
N LEU A 30 -2.36 -13.41 -2.77
CA LEU A 30 -0.97 -13.71 -2.39
C LEU A 30 -0.78 -15.11 -1.84
N ARG A 31 -1.74 -15.62 -1.04
CA ARG A 31 -1.64 -16.97 -0.47
C ARG A 31 -1.56 -18.04 -1.56
N GLU A 32 -2.46 -17.96 -2.55
CA GLU A 32 -2.52 -18.93 -3.63
C GLU A 32 -1.27 -18.86 -4.51
N VAL A 33 -0.81 -17.65 -4.83
CA VAL A 33 0.39 -17.44 -5.66
C VAL A 33 1.64 -17.93 -4.95
N VAL A 34 1.83 -17.57 -3.67
CA VAL A 34 3.02 -17.97 -2.89
C VAL A 34 3.08 -19.49 -2.69
N ALA A 35 1.92 -20.16 -2.56
CA ALA A 35 1.86 -21.62 -2.46
C ALA A 35 2.40 -22.33 -3.72
N LYS A 36 2.35 -21.68 -4.89
CA LYS A 36 2.88 -22.20 -6.16
C LYS A 36 4.37 -21.89 -6.37
N VAL A 37 4.94 -20.97 -5.58
CA VAL A 37 6.35 -20.58 -5.71
C VAL A 37 7.24 -21.61 -5.00
N PRO A 38 8.22 -22.21 -5.70
CA PRO A 38 9.18 -23.14 -5.08
C PRO A 38 9.86 -22.52 -3.87
N ASP A 39 10.04 -23.29 -2.80
CA ASP A 39 10.61 -22.79 -1.53
C ASP A 39 11.95 -22.07 -1.73
N HIS A 40 12.82 -22.60 -2.58
CA HIS A 40 14.14 -22.04 -2.88
C HIS A 40 14.08 -20.68 -3.62
N ARG A 41 12.92 -20.29 -4.17
CA ARG A 41 12.68 -18.99 -4.83
C ARG A 41 11.94 -17.99 -3.96
N ARG A 42 11.44 -18.37 -2.78
CA ARG A 42 10.59 -17.47 -1.97
C ARG A 42 11.32 -16.22 -1.48
N GLU A 43 12.63 -16.30 -1.26
CA GLU A 43 13.45 -15.12 -0.92
C GLU A 43 13.65 -14.16 -2.10
N ASP A 44 13.36 -14.59 -3.33
CA ASP A 44 13.40 -13.72 -4.50
C ASP A 44 12.14 -12.88 -4.68
N LEU A 45 11.10 -13.16 -3.89
CA LEU A 45 9.83 -12.43 -3.98
C LEU A 45 9.99 -10.96 -3.60
N VAL A 46 9.37 -10.12 -4.43
CA VAL A 46 9.23 -8.69 -4.23
C VAL A 46 7.73 -8.40 -4.14
N LEU A 47 7.27 -8.01 -2.95
CA LEU A 47 5.86 -7.68 -2.73
C LEU A 47 5.64 -6.17 -2.88
N CYS A 48 4.69 -5.79 -3.73
CA CYS A 48 4.30 -4.40 -3.97
C CYS A 48 2.84 -4.09 -3.62
N GLN A 49 2.17 -5.02 -2.92
CA GLN A 49 0.78 -4.84 -2.51
C GLN A 49 0.65 -3.68 -1.52
N ASN A 50 -0.43 -2.93 -1.71
CA ASN A 50 -0.87 -1.85 -0.83
C ASN A 50 -1.49 -2.41 0.46
N GLY A 51 -1.60 -1.56 1.47
CA GLY A 51 -2.28 -1.87 2.73
C GLY A 51 -1.37 -2.50 3.80
N ALA A 52 -1.96 -2.75 4.95
CA ALA A 52 -1.37 -3.46 6.07
C ALA A 52 -1.30 -4.97 5.77
N ILE A 53 -0.17 -5.39 5.20
CA ILE A 53 0.05 -6.79 4.82
C ILE A 53 1.20 -7.45 5.60
N ARG A 54 1.70 -6.82 6.67
CA ARG A 54 2.82 -7.35 7.45
C ARG A 54 2.46 -8.67 8.13
N GLU A 55 1.23 -8.76 8.62
CA GLU A 55 0.65 -9.94 9.25
C GLU A 55 0.52 -11.07 8.22
N LEU A 56 -0.01 -10.77 7.03
CA LEU A 56 -0.07 -11.72 5.92
C LEU A 56 1.31 -12.23 5.50
N ILE A 57 2.31 -11.34 5.42
CA ILE A 57 3.70 -11.71 5.13
C ILE A 57 4.23 -12.69 6.19
N SER A 58 3.98 -12.40 7.46
CA SER A 58 4.38 -13.24 8.59
C SER A 58 3.70 -14.62 8.54
N GLU A 59 2.39 -14.65 8.30
CA GLU A 59 1.59 -15.88 8.17
C GLU A 59 2.03 -16.76 7.00
N LEU A 60 2.55 -16.15 5.93
CA LEU A 60 3.11 -16.87 4.78
C LEU A 60 4.56 -17.37 5.03
N GLY A 61 5.14 -17.10 6.19
CA GLY A 61 6.52 -17.45 6.51
C GLY A 61 7.53 -16.70 5.64
N LEU A 62 7.14 -15.56 5.06
CA LEU A 62 7.98 -14.76 4.17
C LEU A 62 8.83 -13.79 4.99
N HIS A 63 9.96 -14.29 5.49
CA HIS A 63 10.93 -13.47 6.21
C HIS A 63 11.96 -12.88 5.24
N PHE A 64 12.41 -11.64 5.50
CA PHE A 64 13.49 -10.98 4.75
C PHE A 64 13.25 -10.77 3.24
N ILE A 65 12.00 -10.81 2.80
CA ILE A 65 11.61 -10.50 1.43
C ILE A 65 11.82 -9.04 1.07
N THR A 66 11.83 -8.75 -0.23
CA THR A 66 11.88 -7.36 -0.71
C THR A 66 10.48 -6.76 -0.71
N ARG A 67 10.35 -5.53 -0.23
CA ARG A 67 9.11 -4.76 -0.20
C ARG A 67 9.26 -3.49 -1.02
N ALA A 68 8.23 -3.16 -1.79
CA ALA A 68 8.12 -1.90 -2.51
C ALA A 68 6.77 -1.25 -2.21
N VAL A 69 6.76 0.04 -1.87
CA VAL A 69 5.52 0.83 -1.88
C VAL A 69 5.51 1.61 -3.18
N LEU A 70 4.52 1.36 -4.03
CA LEU A 70 4.46 2.00 -5.34
C LEU A 70 3.63 3.29 -5.28
N TYR A 71 4.21 4.40 -5.75
CA TYR A 71 3.47 5.62 -6.10
C TYR A 71 3.26 5.64 -7.61
N VAL A 72 2.50 4.65 -8.06
CA VAL A 72 2.17 4.43 -9.46
C VAL A 72 0.66 4.30 -9.58
N MET A 73 0.07 5.00 -10.53
CA MET A 73 -1.33 4.83 -10.94
C MET A 73 -1.32 4.33 -12.37
N ALA A 74 -1.82 3.11 -12.56
CA ALA A 74 -1.96 2.46 -13.85
C ALA A 74 -3.44 2.08 -14.01
N PRO A 75 -4.24 2.84 -14.77
CA PRO A 75 -5.70 2.68 -14.81
C PRO A 75 -6.15 1.48 -15.63
N GLY A 76 -5.27 0.94 -16.48
CA GLY A 76 -5.50 -0.30 -17.21
C GLY A 76 -4.39 -0.57 -18.22
N ARG A 77 -4.56 -1.66 -18.98
CA ARG A 77 -3.65 -2.00 -20.07
C ARG A 77 -3.68 -0.90 -21.13
N ASP A 78 -2.50 -0.54 -21.65
CA ASP A 78 -2.31 0.46 -22.71
C ASP A 78 -2.80 1.88 -22.37
N GLN A 79 -2.98 2.19 -21.07
CA GLN A 79 -3.28 3.53 -20.60
C GLN A 79 -2.05 4.18 -19.97
N ASP A 80 -2.02 5.52 -19.99
CA ASP A 80 -0.91 6.28 -19.43
C ASP A 80 -0.74 5.98 -17.94
N VAL A 81 0.52 5.76 -17.57
CA VAL A 81 0.93 5.49 -16.20
C VAL A 81 1.39 6.79 -15.55
N THR A 82 0.81 7.12 -14.40
CA THR A 82 1.29 8.22 -13.57
C THR A 82 2.24 7.71 -12.51
N ALA A 83 3.47 8.21 -12.49
CA ALA A 83 4.50 7.84 -11.51
C ALA A 83 5.35 9.04 -11.11
N ALA A 84 4.75 9.97 -10.36
CA ALA A 84 5.37 11.26 -10.05
C ALA A 84 6.18 11.26 -8.74
N MET A 85 5.85 10.38 -7.80
CA MET A 85 6.59 10.24 -6.54
C MET A 85 7.49 9.02 -6.56
N ARG A 86 8.60 9.11 -5.82
CA ARG A 86 9.59 8.04 -5.72
C ARG A 86 9.07 6.90 -4.86
N SER A 87 8.99 5.71 -5.45
CA SER A 87 8.58 4.46 -4.81
C SER A 87 9.70 3.92 -3.92
N PRO A 88 9.51 3.85 -2.58
CA PRO A 88 10.50 3.28 -1.69
C PRO A 88 10.58 1.76 -1.86
N VAL A 89 11.79 1.22 -1.82
CA VAL A 89 12.06 -0.21 -1.90
C VAL A 89 13.02 -0.62 -0.78
N THR A 90 12.80 -1.75 -0.13
CA THR A 90 13.68 -2.27 0.93
C THR A 90 13.78 -3.79 0.89
N GLY A 91 14.81 -4.36 1.52
CA GLY A 91 15.12 -5.78 1.51
C GLY A 91 16.20 -6.20 0.51
N ARG A 92 16.37 -7.52 0.37
CA ARG A 92 17.46 -8.19 -0.38
C ARG A 92 17.67 -7.65 -1.80
N HIS A 93 16.59 -7.47 -2.54
CA HIS A 93 16.61 -7.10 -3.96
C HIS A 93 16.35 -5.61 -4.20
N ALA A 94 16.38 -4.80 -3.14
CA ALA A 94 15.93 -3.41 -3.23
C ALA A 94 16.69 -2.57 -4.25
N TRP A 95 18.01 -2.75 -4.34
CA TRP A 95 18.83 -2.07 -5.35
C TRP A 95 18.39 -2.44 -6.77
N ALA A 96 18.36 -3.75 -7.07
CA ALA A 96 18.04 -4.26 -8.39
C ALA A 96 16.63 -3.85 -8.83
N VAL A 97 15.65 -3.94 -7.91
CA VAL A 97 14.27 -3.53 -8.17
C VAL A 97 14.16 -2.02 -8.39
N ALA A 98 14.78 -1.20 -7.54
CA ALA A 98 14.74 0.25 -7.70
C ALA A 98 15.40 0.68 -9.03
N SER A 99 16.58 0.14 -9.35
CA SER A 99 17.26 0.42 -10.63
C SER A 99 16.44 -0.04 -11.84
N TRP A 100 15.77 -1.19 -11.76
CA TRP A 100 14.90 -1.66 -12.83
C TRP A 100 13.68 -0.75 -13.02
N LEU A 101 13.02 -0.33 -11.95
CA LEU A 101 11.91 0.62 -12.00
C LEU A 101 12.35 1.95 -12.62
N GLU A 102 13.49 2.50 -12.20
CA GLU A 102 14.02 3.74 -12.77
C GLU A 102 14.36 3.59 -14.27
N ALA A 103 14.91 2.44 -14.68
CA ALA A 103 15.22 2.16 -16.08
C ALA A 103 14.00 2.11 -17.00
N ILE A 104 12.81 1.83 -16.44
CA ILE A 104 11.53 1.87 -17.17
C ILE A 104 10.73 3.16 -16.92
N GLY A 105 11.36 4.19 -16.33
CA GLY A 105 10.74 5.50 -16.13
C GLY A 105 9.83 5.59 -14.91
N LEU A 106 9.89 4.63 -13.98
CA LEU A 106 9.16 4.66 -12.71
C LEU A 106 10.11 5.09 -11.59
N PRO A 107 9.97 6.31 -11.01
CA PRO A 107 10.86 6.76 -9.95
C PRO A 107 10.82 5.81 -8.74
N ALA A 108 11.98 5.31 -8.35
CA ALA A 108 12.11 4.39 -7.22
C ALA A 108 13.42 4.62 -6.47
N GLN A 109 13.50 4.20 -5.20
CA GLN A 109 14.74 4.27 -4.44
C GLN A 109 14.81 3.20 -3.37
N GLN A 110 15.97 2.56 -3.27
CA GLN A 110 16.30 1.73 -2.14
C GLN A 110 16.40 2.58 -0.86
N MET A 111 15.83 2.07 0.23
CA MET A 111 15.96 2.65 1.55
C MET A 111 16.06 1.61 2.66
N HIS A 112 16.55 2.07 3.80
CA HIS A 112 16.65 1.26 5.01
C HIS A 112 15.26 0.95 5.58
N GLN A 113 15.07 -0.27 6.09
CA GLN A 113 13.80 -0.79 6.62
C GLN A 113 13.11 0.17 7.61
N VAL A 114 13.88 0.78 8.51
CA VAL A 114 13.34 1.73 9.51
C VAL A 114 12.67 2.93 8.84
N ARG A 115 13.29 3.50 7.79
CA ARG A 115 12.69 4.62 7.05
C ARG A 115 11.52 4.13 6.18
N PHE A 116 11.65 2.96 5.58
CA PHE A 116 10.60 2.34 4.76
C PHE A 116 9.27 2.22 5.52
N GLY A 117 9.31 1.88 6.80
CA GLY A 117 8.11 1.75 7.62
C GLY A 117 7.22 3.00 7.64
N ALA A 118 7.82 4.20 7.67
CA ALA A 118 7.06 5.45 7.64
C ALA A 118 6.31 5.65 6.32
N TYR A 119 6.90 5.25 5.19
CA TYR A 119 6.24 5.32 3.88
C TYR A 119 5.15 4.26 3.72
N GLU A 120 5.36 3.07 4.29
CA GLU A 120 4.33 2.01 4.28
C GLU A 120 3.10 2.44 5.09
N LEU A 121 3.30 3.02 6.27
CA LEU A 121 2.21 3.58 7.06
C LEU A 121 1.56 4.76 6.33
N GLU A 122 2.32 5.73 5.82
CA GLU A 122 1.76 6.87 5.09
C GLU A 122 0.90 6.43 3.91
N LYS A 123 1.36 5.47 3.10
CA LYS A 123 0.57 4.97 1.97
C LYS A 123 -0.72 4.28 2.43
N LEU A 124 -0.67 3.51 3.52
CA LEU A 124 -1.87 2.92 4.13
C LEU A 124 -2.86 4.01 4.56
N LEU A 125 -2.37 5.05 5.24
CA LEU A 125 -3.20 6.16 5.71
C LEU A 125 -3.80 6.95 4.54
N TRP A 126 -3.05 7.18 3.45
CA TRP A 126 -3.60 7.77 2.24
C TRP A 126 -4.81 6.98 1.71
N LEU A 127 -4.70 5.65 1.66
CA LEU A 127 -5.78 4.77 1.20
C LEU A 127 -6.97 4.74 2.16
N ALA A 128 -6.69 4.69 3.47
CA ALA A 128 -7.69 4.61 4.53
C ALA A 128 -8.44 5.92 4.75
N ALA A 129 -7.83 7.07 4.47
CA ALA A 129 -8.48 8.38 4.56
C ALA A 129 -9.20 8.77 3.26
N ASN A 130 -8.53 8.69 2.10
CA ASN A 130 -9.13 9.13 0.84
C ASN A 130 -10.29 8.23 0.40
N GLY A 131 -10.26 6.93 0.71
CA GLY A 131 -11.35 6.01 0.36
C GLY A 131 -12.70 6.46 0.91
N PRO A 132 -12.86 6.54 2.25
CA PRO A 132 -14.07 7.05 2.89
C PRO A 132 -14.41 8.48 2.48
N LEU A 133 -13.45 9.41 2.42
CA LEU A 133 -13.73 10.81 2.07
C LEU A 133 -14.26 10.96 0.63
N CYS A 134 -13.65 10.29 -0.34
CA CYS A 134 -14.13 10.31 -1.72
C CYS A 134 -15.54 9.70 -1.85
N GLU A 135 -15.82 8.61 -1.13
CA GLU A 135 -17.16 8.00 -1.14
C GLU A 135 -18.21 8.88 -0.47
N ALA A 136 -17.90 9.43 0.71
CA ALA A 136 -18.83 10.25 1.49
C ALA A 136 -19.22 11.54 0.76
N HIS A 137 -18.25 12.18 0.11
CA HIS A 137 -18.45 13.43 -0.64
C HIS A 137 -18.74 13.22 -2.13
N GLY A 138 -18.68 11.98 -2.63
CA GLY A 138 -18.90 11.67 -4.05
C GLY A 138 -17.87 12.32 -5.00
N CYS A 139 -16.63 12.52 -4.53
CA CYS A 139 -15.62 13.36 -5.18
C CYS A 139 -14.33 12.58 -5.55
N THR A 140 -13.38 13.25 -6.18
CA THR A 140 -12.04 12.73 -6.47
C THR A 140 -11.05 13.07 -5.35
N VAL A 141 -9.88 12.42 -5.33
CA VAL A 141 -8.83 12.76 -4.36
C VAL A 141 -8.30 14.19 -4.52
N GLY A 142 -8.35 14.74 -5.74
CA GLY A 142 -8.02 16.15 -5.98
C GLY A 142 -9.06 17.10 -5.40
N GLU A 143 -10.35 16.76 -5.50
CA GLU A 143 -11.45 17.51 -4.85
C GLU A 143 -11.32 17.44 -3.32
N VAL A 144 -10.99 16.28 -2.74
CA VAL A 144 -10.67 16.16 -1.30
C VAL A 144 -9.58 17.16 -0.89
N VAL A 145 -8.47 17.24 -1.63
CA VAL A 145 -7.38 18.17 -1.32
C VAL A 145 -7.81 19.64 -1.40
N ARG A 146 -8.67 20.00 -2.35
CA ARG A 146 -9.09 21.40 -2.55
C ARG A 146 -10.20 21.86 -1.62
N GLU A 147 -11.16 20.98 -1.36
CA GLU A 147 -12.45 21.34 -0.74
C GLU A 147 -12.60 20.77 0.67
N TYR A 148 -11.90 19.67 0.98
CA TYR A 148 -12.03 18.92 2.23
C TYR A 148 -10.65 18.70 2.89
N ARG A 149 -9.71 19.63 2.72
CA ARG A 149 -8.34 19.50 3.23
C ARG A 149 -8.26 19.33 4.74
N GLU A 150 -9.08 20.08 5.47
CA GLU A 150 -9.14 20.01 6.94
C GLU A 150 -9.67 18.66 7.41
N GLU A 151 -10.67 18.11 6.71
CA GLU A 151 -11.18 16.75 6.96
C GLU A 151 -10.12 15.68 6.67
N LEU A 152 -9.37 15.84 5.58
CA LEU A 152 -8.25 14.93 5.26
C LEU A 152 -7.16 14.98 6.33
N ASP A 153 -6.77 16.19 6.77
CA ASP A 153 -5.78 16.39 7.84
C ASP A 153 -6.23 15.72 9.14
N HIS A 154 -7.46 16.03 9.58
CA HIS A 154 -8.02 15.47 10.80
C HIS A 154 -8.09 13.94 10.74
N LEU A 155 -8.63 13.38 9.66
CA LEU A 155 -8.75 11.94 9.50
C LEU A 155 -7.38 11.26 9.44
N VAL A 156 -6.44 11.75 8.64
CA VAL A 156 -5.09 11.17 8.58
C VAL A 156 -4.41 11.20 9.95
N THR A 157 -4.52 12.33 10.67
CA THR A 157 -3.95 12.47 12.02
C THR A 157 -4.61 11.52 13.03
N GLU A 158 -5.93 11.36 12.98
CA GLU A 158 -6.70 10.43 13.81
C GLU A 158 -6.25 8.97 13.61
N LEU A 159 -5.81 8.60 12.40
CA LEU A 159 -5.43 7.23 12.06
C LEU A 159 -3.97 6.87 12.41
N ILE A 160 -3.07 7.84 12.60
CA ILE A 160 -1.65 7.61 12.93
C ILE A 160 -1.44 6.71 14.18
N PRO A 161 -2.20 6.88 15.28
CA PRO A 161 -2.08 6.03 16.47
C PRO A 161 -2.18 4.52 16.20
N ALA A 162 -2.92 4.06 15.18
CA ALA A 162 -2.95 2.64 14.82
C ALA A 162 -1.58 2.13 14.35
N GLY A 163 -0.87 2.90 13.52
CA GLY A 163 0.47 2.54 13.08
C GLY A 163 1.50 2.56 14.21
N ARG A 164 1.35 3.50 15.16
CA ARG A 164 2.18 3.54 16.37
C ARG A 164 1.95 2.30 17.23
N ALA A 165 0.70 1.96 17.49
CA ALA A 165 0.32 0.84 18.34
C ALA A 165 0.74 -0.51 17.76
N ALA A 166 0.37 -0.77 16.50
CA ALA A 166 0.61 -2.07 15.88
C ALA A 166 2.06 -2.27 15.40
N TRP A 167 2.70 -1.22 14.89
CA TRP A 167 4.00 -1.35 14.22
C TRP A 167 5.14 -0.58 14.89
N GLY A 168 4.89 0.19 15.95
CA GLY A 168 5.90 1.05 16.58
C GLY A 168 6.38 2.17 15.66
N ILE A 169 5.58 2.56 14.66
CA ILE A 169 5.92 3.58 13.67
C ILE A 169 5.11 4.84 13.97
N ASP A 170 5.83 5.93 14.23
CA ASP A 170 5.25 7.19 14.67
C ASP A 170 5.78 8.38 13.86
N PRO A 171 5.33 8.54 12.61
CA PRO A 171 5.75 9.66 11.77
C PRO A 171 5.08 10.95 12.24
N ASP A 172 5.74 12.08 11.95
CA ASP A 172 5.20 13.40 12.21
C ASP A 172 3.89 13.63 11.42
N PRO A 173 2.75 13.97 12.06
CA PRO A 173 1.48 14.11 11.36
C PRO A 173 1.49 15.08 10.18
N PRO A 174 2.06 16.31 10.29
CA PRO A 174 2.22 17.20 9.14
C PRO A 174 2.93 16.54 7.96
N TRP A 175 3.98 15.76 8.20
CA TRP A 175 4.68 15.05 7.12
C TRP A 175 3.78 14.02 6.43
N VAL A 176 2.97 13.26 7.18
CA VAL A 176 2.04 12.27 6.60
C VAL A 176 0.96 12.97 5.77
N VAL A 177 0.37 14.04 6.29
CA VAL A 177 -0.70 14.80 5.64
C VAL A 177 -0.19 15.44 4.35
N GLU A 178 0.96 16.11 4.37
CA GLU A 178 1.55 16.73 3.18
C GLU A 178 1.89 15.68 2.10
N ARG A 179 2.33 14.48 2.49
CA ARG A 179 2.55 13.39 1.54
C ARG A 179 1.25 12.87 0.95
N CYS A 180 0.20 12.76 1.77
CA CYS A 180 -1.11 12.36 1.29
C CYS A 180 -1.65 13.35 0.27
N VAL A 181 -1.54 14.65 0.56
CA VAL A 181 -1.89 15.75 -0.35
C VAL A 181 -1.08 15.67 -1.63
N SER A 182 0.24 15.62 -1.52
CA SER A 182 1.15 15.59 -2.67
C SER A 182 0.86 14.42 -3.61
N TRP A 183 0.57 13.22 -3.08
CA TRP A 183 0.22 12.10 -3.94
C TRP A 183 -1.13 12.32 -4.64
N SER A 184 -2.15 12.80 -3.92
CA SER A 184 -3.45 13.12 -4.49
C SER A 184 -3.38 14.16 -5.61
N GLU A 185 -2.54 15.18 -5.47
CA GLU A 185 -2.31 16.22 -6.50
C GLU A 185 -1.70 15.67 -7.81
N HIS A 186 -0.97 14.54 -7.74
CA HIS A 186 -0.44 13.88 -8.93
C HIS A 186 -1.47 13.02 -9.65
N ILE A 187 -2.55 12.62 -8.99
CA ILE A 187 -3.63 11.80 -9.56
C ILE A 187 -5.01 12.43 -9.26
N PRO A 188 -5.22 13.71 -9.60
CA PRO A 188 -6.33 14.50 -9.06
C PRO A 188 -7.70 13.98 -9.47
N ASP A 189 -7.80 13.27 -10.61
CA ASP A 189 -9.06 12.73 -11.13
C ASP A 189 -9.40 11.33 -10.57
N TYR A 190 -8.49 10.73 -9.79
CA TYR A 190 -8.71 9.40 -9.24
C TYR A 190 -9.81 9.45 -8.17
N ARG A 191 -10.79 8.55 -8.31
CA ARG A 191 -11.85 8.34 -7.31
C ARG A 191 -11.45 7.18 -6.40
N ALA A 192 -11.02 7.52 -5.18
CA ALA A 192 -10.73 6.51 -4.16
C ALA A 192 -12.03 5.89 -3.62
N SER A 193 -11.89 4.71 -3.03
CA SER A 193 -12.99 3.95 -2.43
C SER A 193 -12.48 3.08 -1.29
N VAL A 194 -13.38 2.72 -0.40
CA VAL A 194 -13.17 1.68 0.62
C VAL A 194 -13.17 0.33 -0.09
N LYS A 195 -12.00 -0.30 -0.10
CA LYS A 195 -11.77 -1.62 -0.71
C LYS A 195 -10.62 -2.34 0.00
N GLU A 196 -10.40 -3.61 -0.34
CA GLU A 196 -9.38 -4.45 0.30
C GLU A 196 -9.48 -4.38 1.83
N TRP A 197 -10.73 -4.45 2.34
CA TRP A 197 -11.10 -4.17 3.72
C TRP A 197 -10.14 -4.76 4.77
N PRO A 198 -9.76 -6.06 4.70
CA PRO A 198 -8.89 -6.66 5.70
C PRO A 198 -7.49 -6.04 5.81
N TYR A 199 -7.05 -5.30 4.79
CA TYR A 199 -5.70 -4.73 4.68
C TYR A 199 -5.72 -3.19 4.73
N ARG A 200 -6.89 -2.56 4.88
CA ARG A 200 -7.03 -1.10 4.89
C ARG A 200 -7.87 -0.64 6.09
N ASN A 201 -9.06 -0.11 5.84
CA ASN A 201 -9.96 0.38 6.87
C ASN A 201 -10.34 -0.69 7.90
N GLY A 202 -10.51 -1.95 7.48
CA GLY A 202 -10.76 -3.05 8.40
C GLY A 202 -9.58 -3.37 9.31
N TRP A 203 -8.35 -3.27 8.82
CA TRP A 203 -7.14 -3.43 9.64
C TRP A 203 -7.04 -2.31 10.68
N ILE A 204 -7.21 -1.05 10.26
CA ILE A 204 -7.20 0.12 11.16
C ILE A 204 -8.22 -0.06 12.30
N ARG A 205 -9.46 -0.46 11.97
CA ARG A 205 -10.49 -0.73 12.98
C ARG A 205 -10.13 -1.88 13.90
N GLY A 206 -9.53 -2.94 13.36
CA GLY A 206 -9.05 -4.07 14.17
C GLY A 206 -8.02 -3.62 15.21
N VAL A 207 -7.04 -2.82 14.79
CA VAL A 207 -6.03 -2.24 15.69
C VAL A 207 -6.67 -1.29 16.70
N ALA A 208 -7.58 -0.42 16.28
CA ALA A 208 -8.27 0.50 17.18
C ALA A 208 -9.03 -0.23 18.29
N ALA A 209 -9.73 -1.32 17.95
CA ALA A 209 -10.43 -2.15 18.92
C ALA A 209 -9.47 -2.87 19.87
N GLU A 210 -8.37 -3.43 19.36
CA GLU A 210 -7.36 -4.13 20.18
C GLU A 210 -6.68 -3.18 21.19
N TRP A 211 -6.41 -1.95 20.76
CA TRP A 211 -5.65 -0.97 21.54
C TRP A 211 -6.51 0.11 22.22
N ASN A 212 -7.84 0.00 22.15
CA ASN A 212 -8.81 0.97 22.66
C ASN A 212 -8.52 2.41 22.17
N LEU A 213 -8.24 2.57 20.87
CA LEU A 213 -8.02 3.87 20.25
C LEU A 213 -9.36 4.48 19.83
N GLU A 214 -9.57 5.75 20.15
CA GLU A 214 -10.74 6.51 19.67
C GLU A 214 -10.47 7.04 18.26
N MET A 215 -11.35 6.68 17.31
CA MET A 215 -11.31 7.16 15.93
C MET A 215 -12.70 7.62 15.46
N PRO A 216 -13.31 8.59 16.15
CA PRO A 216 -14.71 8.98 15.93
C PRO A 216 -15.00 9.39 14.48
N MET A 217 -14.12 10.13 13.82
CA MET A 217 -14.35 10.56 12.43
C MET A 217 -14.29 9.38 11.47
N HIS A 218 -13.30 8.50 11.61
CA HIS A 218 -13.17 7.28 10.81
C HIS A 218 -14.38 6.36 10.99
N GLU A 219 -14.81 6.15 12.24
CA GLU A 219 -15.97 5.30 12.53
C GLU A 219 -17.25 5.89 11.97
N GLU A 220 -17.48 7.19 12.14
CA GLU A 220 -18.66 7.87 11.61
C GLU A 220 -18.72 7.76 10.08
N LEU A 221 -17.63 8.07 9.38
CA LEU A 221 -17.58 7.96 7.91
C LEU A 221 -17.90 6.54 7.45
N LEU A 222 -17.31 5.52 8.08
CA LEU A 222 -17.55 4.13 7.69
C LEU A 222 -18.99 3.67 8.01
N GLN A 223 -19.60 4.18 9.07
CA GLN A 223 -21.01 3.92 9.41
C GLN A 223 -21.95 4.56 8.41
N GLN A 224 -21.72 5.83 8.06
CA GLN A 224 -22.50 6.56 7.06
C GLN A 224 -22.48 5.84 5.70
N LEU A 225 -21.33 5.29 5.33
CA LEU A 225 -21.13 4.53 4.09
C LEU A 225 -21.64 3.08 4.14
N GLY A 226 -22.10 2.61 5.30
CA GLY A 226 -22.64 1.25 5.47
C GLY A 226 -21.58 0.13 5.48
N HIS A 227 -20.28 0.47 5.62
CA HIS A 227 -19.19 -0.51 5.74
C HIS A 227 -19.16 -1.18 7.12
N VAL A 228 -19.80 -0.56 8.12
CA VAL A 228 -19.92 -1.08 9.49
C VAL A 228 -21.35 -0.90 10.00
N ARG A 229 -21.80 -1.85 10.82
CA ARG A 229 -23.12 -1.78 11.47
C ARG A 229 -23.05 -0.82 12.65
N ARG A 230 -24.14 -0.09 12.88
CA ARG A 230 -24.39 0.64 14.13
C ARG A 230 -24.53 -0.31 15.32
#